data_AF-A0A3C0ALP2-F1
#
_entry.id   AF-A0A3C0ALP2-F1
#
_cell.length_a   1.000
_cell.length_b   1.000
_cell.length_c   1.000
_cell.angle_alpha   90.00
_cell.angle_beta   90.00
_cell.angle_gamma   90.00
#
_symmetry.space_group_name_H-M   'P 1'
#
loop_
_entity.id
_entity.type
_entity.pdbx_description
1 polymer ?
#
loop_
_entity_poly.entity_id
_entity_poly.type
_entity_poly.pdbx_seq_one_letter_code
_entity_poly.pdbx_strand_id
1 'polypeptide(L)'
;HFVIFLGADTPQLSVDLLNEAIEMLSVESETPQFVMGPACDGGFYLFGSQIAIDPEIWLKVPYSVESTARVLGEQIQDLGEIHLLPELSDVDTVQELPLVARQLSTGEEWLEEQLRVLNWIQEWQAQSD
;
A
#
# COMPACT_ATOMS: atom_id res chain seq x y z
N HIS A 1 5.67 15.95 12.20
CA HIS A 1 4.48 15.07 12.35
C HIS A 1 4.07 14.64 10.96
N PHE A 2 3.73 13.37 10.76
CA PHE A 2 3.28 12.84 9.47
C PHE A 2 1.91 12.17 9.62
N VAL A 3 1.25 11.92 8.50
CA VAL A 3 0.02 11.13 8.41
C VAL A 3 0.26 9.99 7.42
N ILE A 4 -0.26 8.80 7.74
CA ILE A 4 -0.28 7.64 6.85
C ILE A 4 -1.74 7.24 6.63
N PHE A 5 -2.12 7.12 5.36
CA PHE A 5 -3.34 6.50 4.89
C PHE A 5 -3.05 5.05 4.51
N LEU A 6 -3.93 4.14 4.95
CA LEU A 6 -3.82 2.70 4.70
C LEU A 6 -5.14 2.19 4.11
N GLY A 7 -5.03 1.38 3.05
CA GLY A 7 -6.10 0.50 2.59
C GLY A 7 -6.36 -0.61 3.62
N ALA A 8 -7.60 -1.09 3.69
CA ALA A 8 -8.03 -2.11 4.65
C ALA A 8 -8.11 -3.52 4.03
N ASP A 9 -7.74 -3.65 2.77
CA ASP A 9 -7.93 -4.77 1.85
C ASP A 9 -6.60 -5.41 1.39
N THR A 10 -5.49 -5.05 2.03
CA THR A 10 -4.15 -5.59 1.75
C THR A 10 -3.63 -6.37 2.98
N PRO A 11 -4.14 -7.60 3.25
CA PRO A 11 -3.84 -8.36 4.47
C PRO A 11 -2.36 -8.78 4.62
N GLN A 12 -1.59 -8.74 3.54
CA GLN A 12 -0.16 -9.02 3.45
C GLN A 12 0.73 -7.79 3.71
N LEU A 13 0.15 -6.65 4.08
CA LEU A 13 0.92 -5.52 4.61
C LEU A 13 1.64 -5.97 5.90
N SER A 14 2.97 -6.04 5.87
CA SER A 14 3.77 -6.43 7.04
C SER A 14 4.01 -5.25 7.98
N VAL A 15 4.31 -5.58 9.24
CA VAL A 15 4.76 -4.60 10.23
C VAL A 15 6.04 -3.91 9.76
N ASP A 16 6.95 -4.64 9.12
CA ASP A 16 8.20 -4.10 8.58
C ASP A 16 7.97 -3.04 7.51
N LEU A 17 7.04 -3.26 6.57
CA LEU A 17 6.71 -2.26 5.55
C LEU A 17 6.09 -1.00 6.15
N LEU A 18 5.28 -1.15 7.21
CA LEU A 18 4.73 0.00 7.92
C LEU A 18 5.82 0.74 8.70
N ASN A 19 6.76 0.03 9.31
CA ASN A 19 7.91 0.62 9.99
C ASN A 19 8.82 1.35 9.00
N GLU A 20 9.08 0.77 7.82
CA GLU A 20 9.84 1.43 6.74
C GLU A 20 9.17 2.74 6.34
N ALA A 21 7.84 2.75 6.15
CA ALA A 21 7.09 3.98 5.88
C ALA A 21 7.25 5.03 6.99
N ILE A 22 7.16 4.60 8.25
CA ILE A 22 7.34 5.48 9.42
C ILE A 22 8.75 6.04 9.47
N GLU A 23 9.77 5.22 9.23
CA GLU A 23 11.18 5.63 9.22
C GLU A 23 11.42 6.71 8.17
N MET A 24 10.99 6.49 6.93
CA MET A 24 11.13 7.47 5.84
C MET A 24 10.42 8.78 6.15
N LEU A 25 9.22 8.73 6.74
CA LEU A 25 8.46 9.92 7.14
C LEU A 25 8.98 10.59 8.41
N SER A 26 9.88 9.95 9.16
CA SER A 26 10.47 10.52 10.38
C SER A 26 11.77 11.28 10.12
N VAL A 27 12.35 11.18 8.92
CA VAL A 27 13.59 11.87 8.56
C VAL A 27 13.37 13.38 8.48
N GLU A 28 14.25 14.14 9.14
CA GLU A 28 14.37 15.58 8.94
C GLU A 28 15.15 15.86 7.65
N SER A 29 14.51 16.53 6.69
CA SER A 29 15.07 16.87 5.38
C SER A 29 14.70 18.30 4.98
N GLU A 30 15.44 18.89 4.05
CA GLU A 30 15.12 20.20 3.48
C GLU A 30 13.83 20.17 2.66
N THR A 31 13.47 18.99 2.13
CA THR A 31 12.22 18.79 1.39
C THR A 31 11.31 17.78 2.10
N PRO A 32 9.98 17.96 2.01
CA PRO A 32 9.01 16.99 2.50
C PRO A 32 9.27 15.58 1.95
N GLN A 33 9.02 14.58 2.78
CA GLN A 33 9.05 13.17 2.40
C GLN A 33 7.62 12.65 2.22
N PHE A 34 7.43 11.86 1.18
CA PHE A 34 6.22 11.10 0.88
C PHE A 34 6.57 9.62 0.77
N VAL A 35 5.64 8.75 1.16
CA VAL A 35 5.79 7.30 0.99
C VAL A 35 4.57 6.78 0.25
N MET A 36 4.77 5.92 -0.75
CA MET A 36 3.70 5.30 -1.51
C MET A 36 3.95 3.80 -1.62
N GLY A 37 2.97 3.01 -1.17
CA GLY A 37 2.88 1.58 -1.42
C GLY A 37 1.92 1.31 -2.57
N PRO A 38 2.41 1.04 -3.80
CA PRO A 38 1.54 0.82 -4.95
C PRO A 38 0.77 -0.48 -4.84
N ALA A 39 -0.47 -0.47 -5.32
CA ALA A 39 -1.30 -1.66 -5.48
C ALA A 39 -1.19 -2.18 -6.93
N CYS A 40 -1.30 -3.50 -7.13
CA CYS A 40 -1.18 -4.12 -8.45
C CYS A 40 -2.25 -3.66 -9.46
N ASP A 41 -3.38 -3.12 -8.99
CA ASP A 41 -4.46 -2.57 -9.81
C ASP A 41 -4.17 -1.15 -10.33
N GLY A 42 -3.06 -0.53 -9.88
CA GLY A 42 -2.63 0.83 -10.20
C GLY A 42 -3.05 1.91 -9.18
N GLY A 43 -3.73 1.51 -8.11
CA GLY A 43 -3.94 2.26 -6.89
C GLY A 43 -2.74 2.25 -5.94
N PHE A 44 -2.99 2.51 -4.66
CA PHE A 44 -2.00 2.43 -3.60
C PHE A 44 -2.65 1.90 -2.31
N TYR A 45 -2.02 0.91 -1.68
CA TYR A 45 -2.45 0.40 -0.37
C TYR A 45 -1.95 1.29 0.78
N LEU A 46 -0.93 2.12 0.54
CA LEU A 46 -0.36 3.02 1.53
C LEU A 46 0.02 4.35 0.88
N PHE A 47 -0.36 5.46 1.52
CA PHE A 47 0.19 6.77 1.19
C PHE A 47 0.50 7.55 2.47
N GLY A 48 1.73 8.05 2.59
CA GLY A 48 2.20 8.83 3.73
C GLY A 48 2.74 10.19 3.32
N SER A 49 2.50 11.20 4.17
CA SER A 49 3.04 12.54 3.96
C SER A 49 3.41 13.25 5.25
N GLN A 50 4.52 13.97 5.22
CA GLN A 50 4.95 14.89 6.29
C GLN A 50 4.19 16.23 6.30
N ILE A 51 3.47 16.56 5.23
CA ILE A 51 2.79 17.84 5.06
C ILE A 51 1.32 17.64 4.70
N ALA A 52 0.52 18.68 4.92
CA ALA A 52 -0.82 18.73 4.35
C ALA A 52 -0.71 18.98 2.85
N ILE A 53 -1.29 18.09 2.05
CA ILE A 53 -1.39 18.23 0.60
C ILE A 53 -2.61 19.10 0.28
N ASP A 54 -2.47 20.03 -0.66
CA ASP A 54 -3.56 20.88 -1.14
C ASP A 54 -4.75 20.01 -1.59
N PRO A 55 -5.97 20.23 -1.07
CA PRO A 55 -7.19 19.58 -1.54
C PRO A 55 -7.34 19.53 -3.08
N GLU A 56 -6.90 20.57 -3.80
CA GLU A 56 -6.97 20.64 -5.26
C GLU A 56 -6.11 19.59 -5.97
N ILE A 57 -5.04 19.10 -5.33
CA ILE A 57 -4.24 17.99 -5.87
C ILE A 57 -5.06 16.71 -5.85
N TRP A 58 -5.71 16.41 -4.73
CA TRP A 58 -6.56 15.22 -4.59
C TRP A 58 -7.72 15.22 -5.60
N LEU A 59 -8.32 16.38 -5.85
CA LEU A 59 -9.42 16.53 -6.82
C LEU A 59 -8.99 16.30 -8.29
N LYS A 60 -7.69 16.35 -8.60
CA LYS A 60 -7.14 16.09 -9.94
C LYS A 60 -6.73 14.63 -10.15
N VAL A 61 -6.66 13.84 -9.08
CA VAL A 61 -6.32 12.41 -9.18
C VAL A 61 -7.56 11.65 -9.63
N PRO A 62 -7.51 10.92 -10.76
CA PRO A 62 -8.57 9.99 -11.10
C PRO A 62 -8.46 8.79 -10.15
N TYR A 63 -9.52 8.53 -9.38
CA TYR A 63 -9.58 7.40 -8.46
C TYR A 63 -10.25 6.19 -9.10
N SER A 64 -9.96 5.00 -8.55
CA SER A 64 -10.49 3.72 -9.02
C SER A 64 -10.12 3.40 -10.47
N VAL A 65 -8.91 3.80 -10.88
CA VAL A 65 -8.33 3.51 -12.20
C VAL A 65 -6.85 3.16 -12.08
N GLU A 66 -6.31 2.44 -13.07
CA GLU A 66 -4.92 1.98 -13.12
C GLU A 66 -3.86 3.11 -13.04
N SER A 67 -4.24 4.33 -13.37
CA SER A 67 -3.33 5.47 -13.30
C SER A 67 -3.32 6.22 -11.95
N THR A 68 -4.10 5.78 -10.95
CA THR A 68 -4.34 6.54 -9.71
C THR A 68 -3.03 6.91 -9.00
N ALA A 69 -2.21 5.91 -8.65
CA ALA A 69 -0.95 6.14 -7.93
C ALA A 69 0.05 6.97 -8.74
N ARG A 70 0.20 6.66 -10.04
CA ARG A 70 1.07 7.40 -10.95
C ARG A 70 0.68 8.88 -11.02
N VAL A 71 -0.59 9.18 -11.21
CA VAL A 71 -1.07 10.57 -11.33
C VAL A 71 -0.90 11.31 -10.01
N LEU A 72 -1.18 10.69 -8.86
CA LEU A 72 -0.90 11.30 -7.56
C LEU A 72 0.59 11.63 -7.41
N GLY A 73 1.48 10.69 -7.72
CA GLY A 73 2.92 10.90 -7.69
C GLY A 73 3.35 12.08 -8.59
N GLU A 74 2.82 12.16 -9.80
CA GLU A 74 3.08 13.27 -10.73
C GLU A 74 2.60 14.63 -10.19
N GLN A 75 1.50 14.68 -9.45
CA GLN A 75 1.00 15.93 -8.85
C GLN A 75 1.87 16.43 -7.68
N ILE A 76 2.59 15.55 -6.99
CA ILE A 76 3.35 15.89 -5.78
C ILE A 76 4.87 15.83 -5.94
N GLN A 77 5.38 15.36 -7.08
CA GLN A 77 6.82 15.18 -7.32
C GLN A 77 7.65 16.47 -7.13
N ASP A 78 7.06 17.64 -7.40
CA ASP A 78 7.74 18.93 -7.24
C ASP A 78 7.67 19.45 -5.79
N LEU A 79 6.89 18.79 -4.92
CA LEU A 79 6.73 19.16 -3.51
C LEU A 79 7.74 18.48 -2.60
N GLY A 80 8.34 17.35 -3.02
CA GLY A 80 9.26 16.58 -2.19
C GLY A 80 9.57 15.19 -2.74
N GLU A 81 10.31 14.41 -1.97
CA GLU A 81 10.80 13.09 -2.38
C GLU A 81 9.75 12.01 -2.13
N ILE A 82 9.54 11.12 -3.10
CA ILE A 82 8.58 10.02 -3.01
C ILE A 82 9.35 8.71 -2.88
N HIS A 83 9.20 8.05 -1.73
CA HIS A 83 9.72 6.71 -1.47
C HIS A 83 8.68 5.67 -1.86
N LEU A 84 9.07 4.71 -2.69
CA LEU A 84 8.21 3.63 -3.12
C LEU A 84 8.48 2.38 -2.27
N LEU A 85 7.44 1.87 -1.62
CA LEU A 85 7.46 0.54 -1.01
C LEU A 85 7.24 -0.55 -2.09
N PRO A 86 7.50 -1.83 -1.79
CA PRO A 86 7.14 -2.93 -2.68
C PRO A 86 5.65 -2.92 -3.05
N GLU A 87 5.36 -3.31 -4.30
CA GLU A 87 3.99 -3.45 -4.78
C GLU A 87 3.30 -4.66 -4.14
N LEU A 88 2.05 -4.47 -3.67
CA LEU A 88 1.21 -5.51 -3.10
C LEU A 88 -0.12 -5.62 -3.87
N SER A 89 -0.79 -6.77 -3.79
CA SER A 89 -2.14 -6.94 -4.34
C SER A 89 -3.17 -6.61 -3.28
N ASP A 90 -3.99 -5.61 -3.49
CA ASP A 90 -5.25 -5.47 -2.76
C ASP A 90 -6.26 -6.57 -3.17
N VAL A 91 -7.30 -6.74 -2.36
CA VAL A 91 -8.34 -7.76 -2.55
C VAL A 91 -9.66 -7.07 -2.89
N ASP A 92 -9.87 -6.79 -4.17
CA ASP A 92 -11.16 -6.33 -4.69
C ASP A 92 -12.10 -7.49 -5.00
N THR A 93 -11.54 -8.56 -5.55
CA THR A 93 -12.29 -9.71 -6.03
C THR A 93 -11.62 -11.02 -5.62
N VAL A 94 -12.27 -12.12 -5.98
CA VAL A 94 -11.77 -13.46 -5.66
C VAL A 94 -10.50 -13.81 -6.46
N GLN A 95 -10.28 -13.11 -7.57
CA GLN A 95 -9.18 -13.31 -8.49
C GLN A 95 -7.82 -12.96 -7.88
N GLU A 96 -7.77 -12.06 -6.90
CA GLU A 96 -6.53 -11.60 -6.26
C GLU A 96 -6.06 -12.55 -5.13
N LEU A 97 -6.96 -13.39 -4.60
CA LEU A 97 -6.66 -14.28 -3.46
C LEU A 97 -5.41 -15.18 -3.68
N PRO A 98 -5.16 -15.79 -4.86
CA PRO A 98 -3.95 -16.57 -5.08
C PRO A 98 -2.65 -15.76 -4.96
N LEU A 99 -2.65 -14.50 -5.40
CA LEU A 99 -1.48 -13.64 -5.30
C LEU A 99 -1.26 -13.20 -3.85
N VAL A 100 -2.33 -12.85 -3.14
CA VAL A 100 -2.28 -12.52 -1.71
C VAL A 100 -1.74 -13.69 -0.88
N ALA A 101 -2.24 -14.91 -1.11
CA ALA A 101 -1.73 -16.09 -0.42
C ALA A 101 -0.24 -16.34 -0.71
N ARG A 102 0.21 -16.11 -1.94
CA ARG A 102 1.63 -16.20 -2.29
C ARG A 102 2.47 -15.18 -1.54
N GLN A 103 2.03 -13.92 -1.46
CA GLN A 103 2.74 -12.86 -0.74
C GLN A 103 2.79 -13.13 0.78
N LEU A 104 1.70 -13.64 1.36
CA LEU A 104 1.67 -14.13 2.75
C LEU A 104 2.52 -15.39 2.98
N SER A 105 2.80 -16.19 1.95
CA SER A 105 3.62 -17.40 2.11
C SER A 105 5.12 -17.13 2.06
N THR A 106 5.54 -15.97 1.53
CA THR A 106 6.96 -15.62 1.34
C THR A 106 7.53 -14.70 2.42
N GLY A 107 6.69 -14.10 3.26
CA GLY A 107 7.15 -13.23 4.35
C GLY A 107 7.57 -14.00 5.60
N GLU A 108 8.35 -13.33 6.44
CA GLU A 108 8.76 -13.80 7.75
C GLU A 108 7.99 -13.00 8.81
N GLU A 109 7.42 -13.66 9.81
CA GLU A 109 6.72 -13.05 10.97
C GLU A 109 5.36 -12.36 10.70
N TRP A 110 4.37 -13.15 10.28
CA TRP A 110 2.97 -12.68 10.19
C TRP A 110 2.22 -12.73 11.53
N LEU A 111 1.30 -11.78 11.73
CA LEU A 111 0.35 -11.82 12.84
C LEU A 111 -0.57 -13.03 12.74
N GLU A 112 -1.11 -13.49 13.88
CA GLU A 112 -2.03 -14.63 13.92
C GLU A 112 -3.26 -14.37 13.02
N GLU A 113 -3.75 -13.15 12.98
CA GLU A 113 -4.87 -12.72 12.14
C GLU A 113 -4.55 -12.83 10.64
N GLN A 114 -3.32 -12.49 10.23
CA GLN A 114 -2.87 -12.61 8.84
C GLN A 114 -2.73 -14.08 8.44
N LEU A 115 -2.22 -14.93 9.35
CA LEU A 115 -2.14 -16.37 9.14
C LEU A 115 -3.54 -17.01 9.04
N ARG A 116 -4.53 -16.52 9.80
CA ARG A 116 -5.92 -16.98 9.67
C ARG A 116 -6.49 -16.64 8.29
N VAL A 117 -6.19 -15.47 7.75
CA VAL A 117 -6.58 -15.11 6.37
C VAL A 117 -5.89 -16.04 5.36
N LEU A 118 -4.58 -16.28 5.50
CA LEU A 118 -3.86 -17.20 4.62
C LEU A 118 -4.48 -18.61 4.62
N ASN A 119 -4.72 -19.17 5.81
CA ASN A 119 -5.32 -20.50 5.95
C ASN A 119 -6.71 -20.55 5.30
N TRP A 120 -7.53 -19.50 5.49
CA TRP A 120 -8.84 -19.40 4.86
C TRP A 120 -8.75 -19.37 3.33
N ILE A 121 -7.81 -18.61 2.76
CA ILE A 121 -7.59 -18.58 1.31
C ILE A 121 -7.21 -19.97 0.78
N GLN A 122 -6.29 -20.66 1.46
CA GLN A 122 -5.83 -22.00 1.06
C GLN A 122 -6.95 -23.04 1.13
N GLU A 123 -7.79 -22.99 2.17
CA GLU A 123 -8.97 -23.86 2.29
C GLU A 123 -10.00 -23.59 1.19
N TRP A 124 -10.22 -22.31 0.85
CA TRP A 124 -11.13 -21.91 -0.23
C TRP A 124 -10.62 -22.39 -1.59
N GLN A 125 -9.33 -22.28 -1.87
CA GLN A 125 -8.69 -22.78 -3.10
C GLN A 125 -8.86 -24.30 -3.24
N ALA A 126 -8.57 -25.06 -2.18
CA ALA A 126 -8.68 -26.52 -2.18
C ALA A 126 -10.12 -27.05 -2.41
N GLN A 127 -11.14 -26.22 -2.18
CA GLN A 127 -12.55 -26.56 -2.43
C GLN A 127 -13.03 -26.11 -3.81
N SER A 128 -12.29 -25.21 -4.46
CA SER A 128 -12.66 -24.61 -5.75
C SER A 128 -11.99 -25.30 -6.95
N ASP A 129 -11.02 -26.18 -6.68
CA ASP A 129 -10.37 -27.11 -7.63
C ASP A 129 -11.15 -28.44 -7.77
#